data_AF-A0A8H7UGM6-F1
#
_entry.id   AF-A0A8H7UGM6-F1
#
_cell.length_a   1.000
_cell.length_b   1.000
_cell.length_c   1.000
_cell.angle_alpha   90.00
_cell.angle_beta   90.00
_cell.angle_gamma   90.00
#
_symmetry.space_group_name_H-M   'P 1'
#
loop_
_entity.id
_entity.type
_entity.pdbx_description
1 polymer ?
#
loop_
_entity_poly.entity_id
_entity_poly.type
_entity_poly.pdbx_seq_one_letter_code
_entity_poly.pdbx_strand_id
1 'polypeptide(L)'
;MSPPTTVVRRYNQLELITEHLGYLPVRFTDDFYNACIGCMAKAVEGVEAFVSTLPGDERKKMEGVEKFDTLLDNAFDKRFVVFEEFVFNNIFRLPENLPITLSHNKGLNFTYTQAYEDHLDKELEELRKSVIAQKALQFKLKNQIKSTERLTQRLESCQKEMGFLTTIPKQNGLTQIGDTIDLVSNQLQTLQNLMVPLQEFMADPEKMALVAKEDQRTQYIKRDVQRQLRMYSEADLEDEAYHNLVRQELSEKTSQIASLADLQALKELYL
;
A
#
# COMPACT_ATOMS: atom_id res chain seq x y z
N MET A 1 2.27 -11.05 44.32
CA MET A 1 1.16 -11.86 43.75
C MET A 1 1.39 -13.29 44.22
N SER A 2 0.58 -13.75 45.17
CA SER A 2 0.66 -15.13 45.63
C SER A 2 0.33 -16.08 44.47
N PRO A 3 1.00 -17.23 44.34
CA PRO A 3 0.69 -18.19 43.29
C PRO A 3 -0.78 -18.60 43.42
N PRO A 4 -1.53 -18.73 42.31
CA PRO A 4 -2.91 -19.17 42.37
C PRO A 4 -2.89 -20.56 43.01
N THR A 5 -3.49 -20.67 44.19
CA THR A 5 -3.69 -21.95 44.85
C THR A 5 -4.53 -22.77 43.87
N THR A 6 -3.93 -23.77 43.24
CA THR A 6 -4.63 -24.64 42.28
C THR A 6 -5.72 -25.39 43.04
N VAL A 7 -6.93 -24.82 43.07
CA VAL A 7 -8.06 -25.45 43.71
C VAL A 7 -8.46 -26.63 42.84
N VAL A 8 -8.19 -27.82 43.34
CA VAL A 8 -8.57 -29.07 42.68
C VAL A 8 -10.09 -29.14 42.67
N ARG A 9 -10.69 -29.34 41.49
CA ARG A 9 -12.13 -29.57 41.35
C ARG A 9 -12.54 -30.72 42.27
N ARG A 10 -13.60 -30.51 43.06
CA ARG A 10 -14.17 -31.59 43.89
C ARG A 10 -14.89 -32.55 42.97
N TYR A 11 -14.39 -33.77 42.90
CA TYR A 11 -14.98 -34.83 42.12
C TYR A 11 -15.74 -35.80 43.01
N ASN A 12 -16.88 -36.27 42.50
CA ASN A 12 -17.36 -37.58 42.90
C ASN A 12 -16.43 -38.63 42.28
N GLN A 13 -16.08 -39.66 43.03
CA GLN A 13 -15.09 -40.66 42.61
C GLN A 13 -15.40 -41.27 41.24
N LEU A 14 -16.68 -41.60 41.00
CA LEU A 14 -17.13 -42.14 39.73
C LEU A 14 -16.97 -41.15 38.56
N GLU A 15 -17.22 -39.85 38.81
CA GLU A 15 -17.07 -38.80 37.80
C GLU A 15 -15.60 -38.65 37.39
N LEU A 16 -14.68 -38.62 38.36
CA LEU A 16 -13.25 -38.54 38.09
C LEU A 16 -12.75 -39.73 37.27
N ILE A 17 -13.17 -40.95 37.63
CA ILE A 17 -12.76 -42.17 36.93
C ILE A 17 -13.35 -42.19 35.52
N THR A 18 -14.62 -41.83 35.38
CA THR A 18 -15.30 -41.79 34.07
C THR A 18 -14.65 -40.76 33.15
N GLU A 19 -14.34 -39.58 33.68
CA GLU A 19 -13.66 -38.53 32.92
C GLU A 19 -12.22 -38.94 32.56
N HIS A 20 -11.52 -39.65 33.45
CA HIS A 20 -10.17 -40.13 33.20
C HIS A 20 -10.11 -41.25 32.15
N LEU A 21 -10.99 -42.24 32.27
CA LEU A 21 -11.04 -43.41 31.39
C LEU A 21 -11.74 -43.13 30.06
N GLY A 22 -12.62 -42.13 30.01
CA GLY A 22 -13.46 -41.83 28.85
C GLY A 22 -14.65 -42.78 28.67
N TYR A 23 -14.87 -43.68 29.62
CA TYR A 23 -16.01 -44.60 29.66
C TYR A 23 -16.42 -44.90 31.10
N LEU A 24 -17.65 -45.36 31.28
CA LEU A 24 -18.17 -45.77 32.59
C LEU A 24 -17.55 -47.11 33.00
N PRO A 25 -17.02 -47.26 34.22
CA PRO A 25 -16.43 -48.52 34.68
C PRO A 25 -17.34 -49.76 34.57
N VAL A 26 -18.67 -49.58 34.70
CA VAL A 26 -19.67 -50.64 34.48
C VAL A 26 -19.60 -51.21 33.05
N ARG A 27 -19.31 -50.37 32.07
CA ARG A 27 -19.16 -50.83 30.69
C ARG A 27 -17.99 -51.79 30.52
N PHE A 28 -16.91 -51.61 31.29
CA PHE A 28 -15.78 -52.52 31.25
C PHE A 28 -16.17 -53.92 31.78
N THR A 29 -16.90 -53.99 32.89
CA THR A 29 -17.36 -55.27 33.43
C THR A 29 -18.37 -55.94 32.50
N ASP A 30 -19.28 -55.19 31.90
CA ASP A 30 -20.25 -55.71 30.92
C ASP A 30 -19.55 -56.26 29.66
N ASP A 31 -18.63 -55.50 29.07
CA ASP A 31 -17.90 -55.91 27.87
C ASP A 31 -17.04 -57.16 28.17
N PHE A 32 -16.46 -57.24 29.38
CA PHE A 32 -15.71 -58.42 29.82
C PHE A 32 -16.62 -59.63 30.05
N TYR A 33 -17.80 -59.46 30.66
CA TYR A 33 -18.80 -60.53 30.82
C TYR A 33 -19.20 -61.12 29.47
N ASN A 34 -19.55 -60.24 28.51
CA ASN A 34 -19.94 -60.65 27.16
C ASN A 34 -18.80 -61.39 26.44
N ALA A 35 -17.55 -60.94 26.60
CA ALA A 35 -16.40 -61.63 26.03
C ALA A 35 -16.21 -63.03 26.63
N CYS A 36 -16.34 -63.18 27.95
CA CYS A 36 -16.24 -64.47 28.63
C CYS A 36 -17.35 -65.43 28.21
N ILE A 37 -18.60 -64.98 28.15
CA ILE A 37 -19.72 -65.80 27.64
C ILE A 37 -19.46 -66.25 26.21
N GLY A 38 -19.01 -65.34 25.34
CA GLY A 38 -18.67 -65.69 23.96
C GLY A 38 -17.54 -66.74 23.86
N CYS A 39 -16.60 -66.74 24.80
CA CYS A 39 -15.57 -67.76 24.91
C CYS A 39 -16.09 -69.09 25.47
N MET A 40 -16.97 -69.05 26.47
CA MET A 40 -17.59 -70.24 27.07
C MET A 40 -18.46 -70.97 26.05
N ALA A 41 -19.30 -70.25 25.32
CA ALA A 41 -20.13 -70.83 24.25
C ALA A 41 -19.26 -71.58 23.23
N LYS A 42 -18.16 -70.97 22.76
CA LYS A 42 -17.20 -71.62 21.85
C LYS A 42 -16.51 -72.84 22.46
N ALA A 43 -16.22 -72.80 23.75
CA ALA A 43 -15.64 -73.94 24.46
C ALA A 43 -16.64 -75.11 24.55
N VAL A 44 -17.92 -74.81 24.84
CA VAL A 44 -19.01 -75.78 24.88
C VAL A 44 -19.25 -76.37 23.49
N GLU A 45 -19.28 -75.56 22.43
CA GLU A 45 -19.34 -76.03 21.03
C GLU A 45 -18.18 -76.99 20.72
N GLY A 46 -16.97 -76.68 21.16
CA GLY A 46 -15.81 -77.56 21.01
C GLY A 46 -15.93 -78.88 21.78
N VAL A 47 -16.49 -78.83 22.99
CA VAL A 47 -16.79 -80.02 23.80
C VAL A 47 -17.87 -80.86 23.13
N GLU A 48 -18.94 -80.23 22.62
CA GLU A 48 -20.02 -80.90 21.91
C GLU A 48 -19.50 -81.63 20.65
N ALA A 49 -18.68 -80.94 19.86
CA ALA A 49 -18.02 -81.52 18.70
C ALA A 49 -17.14 -82.72 19.07
N PHE A 50 -16.36 -82.61 20.15
CA PHE A 50 -15.53 -83.71 20.64
C PHE A 50 -16.37 -84.90 21.14
N VAL A 51 -17.37 -84.64 21.98
CA VAL A 51 -18.24 -85.68 22.55
C VAL A 51 -19.02 -86.42 21.46
N SER A 52 -19.37 -85.72 20.37
CA SER A 52 -20.02 -86.32 19.20
C SER A 52 -19.14 -87.36 18.49
N THR A 53 -17.80 -87.23 18.56
CA THR A 53 -16.88 -88.23 17.98
C THR A 53 -16.73 -89.51 18.81
N LEU A 54 -17.11 -89.48 20.09
CA LEU A 54 -16.95 -90.63 20.99
C LEU A 54 -18.00 -91.71 20.68
N PRO A 55 -17.74 -93.00 20.93
CA PRO A 55 -18.77 -94.04 20.83
C PRO A 55 -19.77 -93.95 22.01
N GLY A 56 -21.05 -94.25 21.76
CA GLY A 56 -22.09 -94.28 22.80
C GLY A 56 -23.42 -93.65 22.37
N ASP A 57 -24.43 -93.74 23.25
CA ASP A 57 -25.78 -93.22 23.03
C ASP A 57 -25.78 -91.68 22.86
N GLU A 58 -26.22 -91.21 21.68
CA GLU A 58 -26.27 -89.78 21.33
C GLU A 58 -27.14 -88.96 22.27
N ARG A 59 -28.24 -89.53 22.78
CA ARG A 59 -29.12 -88.80 23.71
C ARG A 59 -28.43 -88.48 25.02
N LYS A 60 -27.74 -89.46 25.61
CA LYS A 60 -27.03 -89.28 26.89
C LYS A 60 -25.85 -88.32 26.76
N LYS A 61 -25.22 -88.29 25.59
CA LYS A 61 -24.15 -87.34 25.27
C LYS A 61 -24.67 -85.91 25.23
N MET A 62 -25.73 -85.67 24.46
CA MET A 62 -26.31 -84.33 24.33
C MET A 62 -26.85 -83.82 25.67
N GLU A 63 -27.55 -84.68 26.42
CA GLU A 63 -28.01 -84.35 27.78
C GLU A 63 -26.85 -84.04 28.73
N GLY A 64 -25.70 -84.71 28.56
CA GLY A 64 -24.48 -84.44 29.32
C GLY A 64 -23.86 -83.08 28.98
N VAL A 65 -23.83 -82.71 27.69
CA VAL A 65 -23.34 -81.41 27.22
C VAL A 65 -24.25 -80.28 27.70
N GLU A 66 -25.57 -80.42 27.58
CA GLU A 66 -26.54 -79.43 28.06
C GLU A 66 -26.43 -79.22 29.59
N LYS A 67 -26.26 -80.30 30.36
CA LYS A 67 -26.00 -80.21 31.80
C LYS A 67 -24.65 -79.55 32.11
N PHE A 68 -23.62 -79.85 31.33
CA PHE A 68 -22.30 -79.22 31.49
C PHE A 68 -22.38 -77.72 31.23
N ASP A 69 -23.04 -77.31 30.15
CA ASP A 69 -23.28 -75.91 29.78
C ASP A 69 -24.01 -75.16 30.90
N THR A 70 -25.14 -75.71 31.34
CA THR A 70 -25.91 -75.15 32.46
C THR A 70 -25.08 -75.03 33.75
N LEU A 71 -24.25 -76.03 34.07
CA LEU A 71 -23.38 -75.98 35.25
C LEU A 71 -22.27 -74.95 35.12
N LEU A 72 -21.72 -74.81 33.91
CA LEU A 72 -20.66 -73.86 33.60
C LEU A 72 -21.17 -72.42 33.71
N ASP A 73 -22.34 -72.12 33.16
CA ASP A 73 -23.00 -70.80 33.29
C ASP A 73 -23.26 -70.45 34.74
N ASN A 74 -23.90 -71.35 35.49
CA ASN A 74 -24.19 -71.14 36.91
C ASN A 74 -22.93 -70.94 37.76
N ALA A 75 -21.84 -71.63 37.42
CA ALA A 75 -20.57 -71.47 38.11
C ALA A 75 -19.91 -70.13 37.74
N PHE A 76 -19.95 -69.76 36.45
CA PHE A 76 -19.39 -68.52 35.95
C PHE A 76 -20.09 -67.30 36.54
N ASP A 77 -21.42 -67.21 36.46
CA ASP A 77 -22.18 -66.06 36.97
C ASP A 77 -21.89 -65.79 38.45
N LYS A 78 -21.85 -66.83 39.28
CA LYS A 78 -21.52 -66.71 40.71
C LYS A 78 -20.12 -66.14 40.95
N ARG A 79 -19.14 -66.53 40.13
CA ARG A 79 -17.77 -66.01 40.22
C ARG A 79 -17.68 -64.61 39.63
N PHE A 80 -18.48 -64.33 38.62
CA PHE A 80 -18.49 -63.05 37.96
C PHE A 80 -19.00 -61.94 38.87
N VAL A 81 -20.06 -62.19 39.66
CA VAL A 81 -20.52 -61.23 40.68
C VAL A 81 -19.41 -60.85 41.66
N VAL A 82 -18.63 -61.83 42.14
CA VAL A 82 -17.50 -61.59 43.05
C VAL A 82 -16.38 -60.81 42.36
N PHE A 83 -16.12 -61.11 41.09
CA PHE A 83 -15.15 -60.37 40.28
C PHE A 83 -15.59 -58.92 40.06
N GLU A 84 -16.84 -58.69 39.69
CA GLU A 84 -17.42 -57.36 39.49
C GLU A 84 -17.27 -56.52 40.75
N GLU A 85 -17.69 -57.06 41.91
CA GLU A 85 -17.53 -56.40 43.20
C GLU A 85 -16.06 -56.06 43.50
N PHE A 86 -15.15 -57.00 43.25
CA PHE A 86 -13.72 -56.78 43.47
C PHE A 86 -13.18 -55.64 42.59
N VAL A 87 -13.56 -55.61 41.31
CA VAL A 87 -13.13 -54.60 40.33
C VAL A 87 -13.59 -53.21 40.79
N PHE A 88 -14.85 -53.04 41.20
CA PHE A 88 -15.35 -51.75 41.69
C PHE A 88 -14.71 -51.32 43.01
N ASN A 89 -14.50 -52.26 43.93
CA ASN A 89 -14.03 -51.94 45.28
C ASN A 89 -12.50 -51.77 45.38
N ASN A 90 -11.73 -52.27 44.41
CA ASN A 90 -10.26 -52.25 44.47
C ASN A 90 -9.62 -51.55 43.28
N ILE A 91 -10.06 -51.84 42.05
CA ILE A 91 -9.41 -51.30 40.83
C ILE A 91 -9.94 -49.90 40.54
N PHE A 92 -11.27 -49.76 40.52
CA PHE A 92 -11.92 -48.46 40.33
C PHE A 92 -12.16 -47.73 41.65
N ARG A 93 -11.48 -48.12 42.73
CA ARG A 93 -11.53 -47.38 43.98
C ARG A 93 -10.37 -46.41 44.13
N LEU A 94 -10.67 -45.12 44.18
CA LEU A 94 -9.66 -44.10 44.44
C LEU A 94 -9.66 -43.70 45.93
N PRO A 95 -8.49 -43.40 46.52
CA PRO A 95 -8.42 -42.82 47.86
C PRO A 95 -9.08 -41.45 47.92
N GLU A 96 -9.79 -41.16 49.01
CA GLU A 96 -10.61 -39.93 49.18
C GLU A 96 -9.83 -38.62 49.10
N ASN A 97 -8.49 -38.66 49.17
CA ASN A 97 -7.63 -37.48 49.19
C ASN A 97 -6.49 -37.54 48.16
N LEU A 98 -6.74 -38.08 46.96
CA LEU A 98 -5.75 -38.04 45.90
C LEU A 98 -5.81 -36.69 45.14
N PRO A 99 -4.72 -35.89 45.10
CA PRO A 99 -4.67 -34.65 44.33
C PRO A 99 -4.47 -34.95 42.83
N ILE A 100 -5.43 -35.63 42.21
CA ILE A 100 -5.41 -35.92 40.77
C ILE A 100 -5.94 -34.70 40.03
N THR A 101 -5.06 -34.03 39.30
CA THR A 101 -5.45 -33.08 38.24
C THR A 101 -5.32 -33.76 36.88
N LEU A 102 -6.45 -33.93 36.19
CA LEU A 102 -6.48 -34.40 34.81
C LEU A 102 -5.74 -33.43 33.89
N SER A 103 -5.21 -33.94 32.76
CA SER A 103 -4.41 -33.16 31.82
C SER A 103 -5.15 -31.94 31.28
N HIS A 104 -6.43 -32.06 30.97
CA HIS A 104 -7.28 -30.98 30.45
C HIS A 104 -7.74 -29.99 31.53
N ASN A 105 -7.60 -30.34 32.82
CA ASN A 105 -7.89 -29.41 33.92
C ASN A 105 -6.68 -28.57 34.33
N LYS A 106 -5.53 -28.76 33.67
CA LYS A 106 -4.33 -27.96 33.94
C LYS A 106 -4.56 -26.52 33.49
N GLY A 107 -4.43 -25.58 34.43
CA GLY A 107 -4.60 -24.15 34.16
C GLY A 107 -6.04 -23.66 34.24
N LEU A 108 -7.01 -24.54 34.51
CA LEU A 108 -8.36 -24.13 34.86
C LEU A 108 -8.38 -23.70 36.32
N ASN A 109 -8.99 -22.54 36.58
CA ASN A 109 -9.23 -22.08 37.93
C ASN A 109 -10.72 -22.18 38.25
N PHE A 110 -11.07 -23.16 39.07
CA PHE A 110 -12.46 -23.45 39.46
C PHE A 110 -12.98 -22.52 40.57
N THR A 111 -12.21 -21.50 40.99
CA THR A 111 -12.66 -20.51 41.98
C THR A 111 -13.45 -19.36 41.37
N TYR A 112 -13.49 -19.23 40.04
CA TYR A 112 -14.23 -18.15 39.41
C TYR A 112 -15.73 -18.37 39.59
N THR A 113 -16.41 -17.34 40.06
CA THR A 113 -17.87 -17.31 40.22
C THR A 113 -18.53 -16.86 38.92
N GLN A 114 -19.80 -17.25 38.70
CA GLN A 114 -20.58 -16.79 37.55
C GLN A 114 -20.55 -15.25 37.38
N ALA A 115 -20.64 -14.50 38.48
CA ALA A 115 -20.56 -13.04 38.44
C ALA A 115 -19.24 -12.49 37.89
N TYR A 116 -18.14 -13.23 38.05
CA TYR A 116 -16.83 -12.88 37.50
C TYR A 116 -16.78 -13.17 36.00
N GLU A 117 -17.36 -14.28 35.54
CA GLU A 117 -17.50 -14.60 34.12
C GLU A 117 -18.36 -13.55 33.41
N ASP A 118 -19.52 -13.19 33.98
CA ASP A 118 -20.40 -12.15 33.44
C ASP A 118 -19.72 -10.78 33.38
N HIS A 119 -18.83 -10.48 34.33
CA HIS A 119 -18.01 -9.27 34.31
C HIS A 119 -16.98 -9.33 33.17
N LEU A 120 -16.27 -10.46 33.01
CA LEU A 120 -15.31 -10.66 31.93
C LEU A 120 -15.97 -10.53 30.56
N ASP A 121 -17.18 -11.08 30.39
CA ASP A 121 -17.91 -10.98 29.13
C ASP A 121 -18.27 -9.52 28.80
N LYS A 122 -18.67 -8.74 29.81
CA LYS A 122 -18.89 -7.29 29.63
C LYS A 122 -17.62 -6.55 29.26
N GLU A 123 -16.52 -6.81 29.96
CA GLU A 123 -15.22 -6.21 29.68
C GLU A 123 -14.75 -6.56 28.26
N LEU A 124 -14.96 -7.81 27.83
CA LEU A 124 -14.59 -8.29 26.51
C LEU A 124 -15.44 -7.64 25.41
N GLU A 125 -16.73 -7.43 25.66
CA GLU A 125 -17.61 -6.67 24.76
C GLU A 125 -17.24 -5.18 24.67
N GLU A 126 -16.88 -4.56 25.79
CA GLU A 126 -16.37 -3.18 25.80
C GLU A 126 -15.07 -3.06 25.01
N LEU A 127 -14.16 -4.02 25.18
CA LEU A 127 -12.91 -4.08 24.44
C LEU A 127 -13.15 -4.29 22.94
N ARG A 128 -14.07 -5.18 22.56
CA ARG A 128 -14.49 -5.37 21.15
C ARG A 128 -14.99 -4.07 20.55
N LYS A 129 -15.88 -3.34 21.23
CA LYS A 129 -16.38 -2.03 20.79
C LYS A 129 -15.26 -1.02 20.64
N SER A 130 -14.34 -0.95 21.61
CA SER A 130 -13.17 -0.07 21.56
C SER A 130 -12.29 -0.36 20.35
N VAL A 131 -11.98 -1.63 20.08
CA VAL A 131 -11.19 -2.05 18.92
C VAL A 131 -11.86 -1.67 17.60
N ILE A 132 -13.18 -1.84 17.48
CA ILE A 132 -13.93 -1.44 16.28
C ILE A 132 -13.87 0.07 16.09
N ALA A 133 -14.08 0.85 17.16
CA ALA A 133 -13.99 2.31 17.10
C ALA A 133 -12.58 2.77 16.69
N GLN A 134 -11.53 2.17 17.25
CA GLN A 134 -10.14 2.45 16.89
C GLN A 134 -9.86 2.11 15.42
N LYS A 135 -10.35 0.96 14.92
CA LYS A 135 -10.21 0.60 13.49
C LYS A 135 -10.93 1.59 12.58
N ALA A 136 -12.12 2.03 12.93
CA ALA A 136 -12.87 3.03 12.17
C ALA A 136 -12.16 4.39 12.14
N LEU A 137 -11.61 4.81 13.29
CA LEU A 137 -10.80 6.03 13.39
C LEU A 137 -9.53 5.92 12.55
N GLN A 138 -8.82 4.80 12.63
CA GLN A 138 -7.61 4.55 11.84
C GLN A 138 -7.92 4.63 10.34
N PHE A 139 -9.05 4.08 9.90
CA PHE A 139 -9.49 4.17 8.51
C PHE A 139 -9.74 5.63 8.08
N LYS A 140 -10.45 6.41 8.90
CA LYS A 140 -10.68 7.85 8.64
C LYS A 140 -9.38 8.64 8.58
N LEU A 141 -8.47 8.43 9.54
CA LEU A 141 -7.16 9.09 9.57
C LEU A 141 -6.32 8.75 8.34
N LYS A 142 -6.27 7.48 7.92
CA LYS A 142 -5.57 7.08 6.69
C LYS A 142 -6.13 7.77 5.45
N ASN A 143 -7.45 7.94 5.36
CA ASN A 143 -8.06 8.65 4.23
C ASN A 143 -7.75 10.14 4.27
N GLN A 144 -7.75 10.76 5.46
CA GLN A 144 -7.36 12.16 5.62
C GLN A 144 -5.90 12.38 5.22
N ILE A 145 -4.98 11.52 5.67
CA ILE A 145 -3.56 11.58 5.29
C ILE A 145 -3.42 11.55 3.77
N LYS A 146 -4.07 10.60 3.07
CA LYS A 146 -4.04 10.53 1.60
C LYS A 146 -4.58 11.79 0.92
N SER A 147 -5.65 12.38 1.45
CA SER A 147 -6.22 13.62 0.90
C SER A 147 -5.27 14.80 1.11
N THR A 148 -4.67 14.91 2.29
CA THR A 148 -3.67 15.93 2.60
C THR A 148 -2.43 15.77 1.73
N GLU A 149 -1.90 14.56 1.55
CA GLU A 149 -0.77 14.29 0.65
C GLU A 149 -1.07 14.74 -0.79
N ARG A 150 -2.27 14.47 -1.31
CA ARG A 150 -2.69 14.95 -2.63
C ARG A 150 -2.76 16.47 -2.72
N LEU A 151 -3.24 17.13 -1.67
CA LEU A 151 -3.27 18.60 -1.61
C LEU A 151 -1.86 19.17 -1.56
N THR A 152 -0.98 18.60 -0.74
CA THR A 152 0.43 18.98 -0.68
C THR A 152 1.10 18.85 -2.03
N GLN A 153 0.92 17.72 -2.72
CA GLN A 153 1.45 17.52 -4.08
C GLN A 153 0.96 18.58 -5.08
N ARG A 154 -0.33 18.94 -5.01
CA ARG A 154 -0.90 20.01 -5.88
C ARG A 154 -0.30 21.37 -5.56
N LEU A 155 -0.15 21.70 -4.28
CA LEU A 155 0.47 22.95 -3.85
C LEU A 155 1.94 23.01 -4.25
N GLU A 156 2.69 21.92 -4.13
CA GLU A 156 4.07 21.81 -4.60
C GLU A 156 4.17 22.00 -6.12
N SER A 157 3.26 21.41 -6.90
CA SER A 157 3.19 21.66 -8.34
C SER A 157 2.90 23.12 -8.67
N CYS A 158 1.90 23.72 -8.01
CA CYS A 158 1.57 25.14 -8.19
C CYS A 158 2.74 26.04 -7.78
N GLN A 159 3.45 25.71 -6.69
CA GLN A 159 4.65 26.42 -6.27
C GLN A 159 5.77 26.31 -7.32
N LYS A 160 5.96 25.15 -7.95
CA LYS A 160 6.92 24.99 -9.04
C LYS A 160 6.52 25.83 -10.27
N GLU A 161 5.24 25.85 -10.62
CA GLU A 161 4.71 26.68 -11.71
C GLU A 161 4.88 28.18 -11.41
N MET A 162 4.54 28.64 -10.21
CA MET A 162 4.80 30.01 -9.77
C MET A 162 6.31 30.31 -9.73
N GLY A 163 7.12 29.36 -9.25
CA GLY A 163 8.58 29.45 -9.28
C GLY A 163 9.08 29.68 -10.70
N PHE A 164 8.61 28.89 -11.66
CA PHE A 164 8.91 29.07 -13.08
C PHE A 164 8.51 30.47 -13.58
N LEU A 165 7.27 30.89 -13.32
CA LEU A 165 6.76 32.22 -13.71
C LEU A 165 7.52 33.38 -13.04
N THR A 166 8.12 33.17 -11.87
CA THR A 166 8.99 34.18 -11.23
C THR A 166 10.43 34.13 -11.72
N THR A 167 10.89 32.99 -12.26
CA THR A 167 12.24 32.84 -12.84
C THR A 167 12.35 33.34 -14.28
N ILE A 168 11.31 33.23 -15.11
CA ILE A 168 11.32 33.72 -16.50
C ILE A 168 11.59 35.24 -16.58
N PRO A 169 10.94 36.11 -15.78
CA PRO A 169 11.24 37.54 -15.78
C PRO A 169 12.69 37.80 -15.37
N LYS A 170 13.19 37.11 -14.32
CA LYS A 170 14.58 37.25 -13.85
C LYS A 170 15.61 36.86 -14.90
N GLN A 171 15.35 35.81 -15.68
CA GLN A 171 16.22 35.39 -16.78
C GLN A 171 16.24 36.40 -17.94
N ASN A 172 15.14 37.12 -18.13
CA ASN A 172 15.04 38.22 -19.11
C ASN A 172 15.42 39.59 -18.54
N GLY A 173 16.09 39.64 -17.37
CA GLY A 173 16.58 40.87 -16.75
C GLY A 173 15.51 41.73 -16.05
N LEU A 174 14.27 41.25 -15.93
CA LEU A 174 13.18 41.90 -15.20
C LEU A 174 13.11 41.33 -13.79
N THR A 175 13.62 42.08 -12.81
CA THR A 175 13.78 41.56 -11.44
C THR A 175 12.45 41.41 -10.71
N GLN A 176 11.44 42.26 -10.99
CA GLN A 176 10.06 42.11 -10.52
C GLN A 176 9.08 42.80 -11.48
N ILE A 177 7.98 42.11 -11.83
CA ILE A 177 6.97 42.64 -12.76
C ILE A 177 6.29 43.89 -12.18
N GLY A 178 6.04 43.94 -10.86
CA GLY A 178 5.46 45.11 -10.18
C GLY A 178 6.32 46.37 -10.36
N ASP A 179 7.60 46.28 -10.00
CA ASP A 179 8.54 47.41 -10.12
C ASP A 179 8.69 47.90 -11.57
N THR A 180 8.61 46.98 -12.55
CA THR A 180 8.70 47.32 -13.97
C THR A 180 7.45 48.05 -14.44
N ILE A 181 6.26 47.64 -13.97
CA ILE A 181 4.99 48.31 -14.27
C ILE A 181 4.97 49.71 -13.65
N ASP A 182 5.46 49.86 -12.42
CA ASP A 182 5.55 51.16 -11.76
C ASP A 182 6.55 52.08 -12.47
N LEU A 183 7.70 51.55 -12.92
CA LEU A 183 8.67 52.31 -13.71
C LEU A 183 8.06 52.77 -15.05
N VAL A 184 7.41 51.87 -15.79
CA VAL A 184 6.78 52.19 -17.08
C VAL A 184 5.62 53.16 -16.89
N SER A 185 4.84 53.03 -15.83
CA SER A 185 3.76 53.97 -15.49
C SER A 185 4.31 55.37 -15.18
N ASN A 186 5.37 55.45 -14.39
CA ASN A 186 6.06 56.71 -14.09
C ASN A 186 6.72 57.33 -15.34
N GLN A 187 7.28 56.51 -16.24
CA GLN A 187 7.85 56.97 -17.51
C GLN A 187 6.78 57.43 -18.50
N LEU A 188 5.64 56.75 -18.56
CA LEU A 188 4.48 57.18 -19.35
C LEU A 188 3.91 58.49 -18.82
N GLN A 189 3.82 58.67 -17.51
CA GLN A 189 3.35 59.91 -16.90
C GLN A 189 4.31 61.07 -17.19
N THR A 190 5.62 60.85 -17.12
CA THR A 190 6.62 61.88 -17.47
C THR A 190 6.61 62.21 -18.96
N LEU A 191 6.47 61.22 -19.85
CA LEU A 191 6.27 61.46 -21.29
C LEU A 191 4.98 62.23 -21.56
N GLN A 192 3.88 61.87 -20.91
CA GLN A 192 2.62 62.58 -21.03
C GLN A 192 2.77 64.03 -20.57
N ASN A 193 3.43 64.25 -19.45
CA ASN A 193 3.72 65.59 -18.92
C ASN A 193 4.69 66.41 -19.80
N LEU A 194 5.51 65.78 -20.65
CA LEU A 194 6.38 66.45 -21.62
C LEU A 194 5.70 66.65 -22.99
N MET A 195 4.79 65.75 -23.35
CA MET A 195 4.00 65.84 -24.57
C MET A 195 2.91 66.92 -24.49
N VAL A 196 2.32 67.15 -23.32
CA VAL A 196 1.34 68.23 -23.10
C VAL A 196 1.94 69.61 -23.42
N PRO A 197 3.10 70.02 -22.87
CA PRO A 197 3.71 71.28 -23.23
C PRO A 197 4.23 71.30 -24.68
N LEU A 198 4.65 70.17 -25.28
CA LEU A 198 4.98 70.10 -26.71
C LEU A 198 3.74 70.28 -27.61
N GLN A 199 2.59 69.74 -27.22
CA GLN A 199 1.32 69.93 -27.91
C GLN A 199 0.85 71.38 -27.78
N GLU A 200 1.01 72.00 -26.61
CA GLU A 200 0.75 73.44 -26.41
C GLU A 200 1.75 74.33 -27.18
N PHE A 201 3.02 73.91 -27.30
CA PHE A 201 4.06 74.61 -28.08
C PHE A 201 3.84 74.49 -29.59
N MET A 202 3.26 73.37 -30.05
CA MET A 202 2.89 73.13 -31.45
C MET A 202 1.55 73.76 -31.84
N ALA A 203 0.66 74.02 -30.88
CA ALA A 203 -0.64 74.66 -31.09
C ALA A 203 -0.54 76.20 -31.20
N ASP A 204 0.61 76.79 -30.86
CA ASP A 204 0.86 78.24 -30.88
C ASP A 204 1.55 78.66 -32.20
N PRO A 205 0.83 79.26 -33.17
CA PRO A 205 1.36 79.54 -34.51
C PRO A 205 2.54 80.53 -34.52
N GLU A 206 2.72 81.35 -33.47
CA GLU A 206 3.85 82.29 -33.36
C GLU A 206 5.16 81.62 -32.90
N LYS A 207 5.09 80.51 -32.16
CA LYS A 207 6.28 79.77 -31.69
C LYS A 207 6.77 78.73 -32.70
N MET A 208 5.86 78.17 -33.50
CA MET A 208 6.23 77.46 -34.75
C MET A 208 6.98 78.38 -35.72
N ALA A 209 6.69 79.69 -35.76
CA ALA A 209 7.46 80.65 -36.56
C ALA A 209 8.87 80.93 -35.99
N LEU A 210 9.10 80.73 -34.69
CA LEU A 210 10.43 80.82 -34.05
C LEU A 210 11.28 79.55 -34.27
N VAL A 211 10.65 78.37 -34.38
CA VAL A 211 11.32 77.13 -34.79
C VAL A 211 11.55 77.08 -36.32
N ALA A 212 10.67 77.72 -37.10
CA ALA A 212 10.85 77.90 -38.54
C ALA A 212 11.82 79.04 -38.92
N LYS A 213 12.12 79.98 -37.99
CA LYS A 213 13.20 80.96 -38.18
C LYS A 213 14.54 80.26 -37.90
N GLU A 214 15.16 79.77 -38.97
CA GLU A 214 16.54 79.29 -38.94
C GLU A 214 17.45 80.36 -38.31
N ASP A 215 18.12 80.02 -37.21
CA ASP A 215 19.13 80.85 -36.57
C ASP A 215 20.28 81.15 -37.58
N GLN A 216 20.85 82.36 -37.55
CA GLN A 216 21.91 82.78 -38.48
C GLN A 216 23.12 81.83 -38.46
N ARG A 217 23.38 81.21 -37.30
CA ARG A 217 24.41 80.17 -37.14
C ARG A 217 24.04 78.88 -37.89
N THR A 218 22.77 78.47 -37.85
CA THR A 218 22.26 77.30 -38.59
C THR A 218 22.25 77.56 -40.09
N GLN A 219 21.93 78.78 -40.55
CA GLN A 219 22.08 79.17 -41.95
C GLN A 219 23.54 79.22 -42.41
N TYR A 220 24.46 79.70 -41.57
CA TYR A 220 25.89 79.68 -41.87
C TYR A 220 26.42 78.25 -41.99
N ILE A 221 26.12 77.37 -41.02
CA ILE A 221 26.50 75.95 -41.07
C ILE A 221 25.88 75.27 -42.29
N LYS A 222 24.61 75.53 -42.60
CA LYS A 222 23.94 74.97 -43.79
C LYS A 222 24.58 75.46 -45.09
N ARG A 223 24.99 76.74 -45.17
CA ARG A 223 25.74 77.29 -46.32
C ARG A 223 27.14 76.71 -46.44
N ASP A 224 27.85 76.55 -45.33
CA ASP A 224 29.22 76.03 -45.33
C ASP A 224 29.24 74.52 -45.63
N VAL A 225 28.29 73.76 -45.08
CA VAL A 225 28.03 72.35 -45.41
C VAL A 225 27.57 72.21 -46.86
N GLN A 226 26.72 73.09 -47.40
CA GLN A 226 26.37 73.09 -48.83
C GLN A 226 27.55 73.47 -49.73
N ARG A 227 28.45 74.36 -49.28
CA ARG A 227 29.67 74.72 -50.01
C ARG A 227 30.66 73.57 -50.03
N GLN A 228 30.84 72.88 -48.91
CA GLN A 228 31.63 71.66 -48.84
C GLN A 228 31.00 70.54 -49.65
N LEU A 229 29.69 70.30 -49.56
CA LEU A 229 28.98 69.33 -50.41
C LEU A 229 29.06 69.67 -51.91
N ARG A 230 29.12 70.94 -52.31
CA ARG A 230 29.40 71.32 -53.71
C ARG A 230 30.85 71.07 -54.10
N MET A 231 31.81 71.32 -53.22
CA MET A 231 33.21 70.98 -53.47
C MET A 231 33.45 69.46 -53.51
N TYR A 232 32.67 68.67 -52.76
CA TYR A 232 32.68 67.21 -52.86
C TYR A 232 31.91 66.72 -54.10
N SER A 233 30.76 67.32 -54.44
CA SER A 233 29.97 66.97 -55.63
C SER A 233 30.64 67.35 -56.95
N GLU A 234 31.48 68.38 -56.99
CA GLU A 234 32.29 68.71 -58.17
C GLU A 234 33.62 67.91 -58.21
N ALA A 235 34.07 67.34 -57.08
CA ALA A 235 35.16 66.36 -57.04
C ALA A 235 34.68 64.93 -57.40
N ASP A 236 33.42 64.59 -57.12
CA ASP A 236 32.81 63.28 -57.46
C ASP A 236 32.54 63.10 -58.97
N LEU A 237 32.56 64.18 -59.77
CA LEU A 237 32.48 64.08 -61.24
C LEU A 237 33.79 63.61 -61.89
N GLU A 238 34.93 63.67 -61.18
CA GLU A 238 36.20 63.08 -61.63
C GLU A 238 36.38 61.62 -61.15
N ASP A 239 35.69 61.20 -60.08
CA ASP A 239 35.76 59.83 -59.52
C ASP A 239 34.69 58.86 -60.07
N GLU A 240 33.60 59.37 -60.66
CA GLU A 240 32.58 58.53 -61.32
C GLU A 240 33.11 57.89 -62.64
N ALA A 241 34.07 58.53 -63.30
CA ALA A 241 34.78 57.95 -64.45
C ALA A 241 35.72 56.80 -64.03
N TYR A 242 36.39 56.93 -62.88
CA TYR A 242 37.27 55.90 -62.34
C TYR A 242 36.48 54.70 -61.82
N HIS A 243 35.37 54.93 -61.14
CA HIS A 243 34.48 53.86 -60.68
C HIS A 243 33.73 53.12 -61.80
N ASN A 244 33.42 53.78 -62.91
CA ASN A 244 32.83 53.11 -64.08
C ASN A 244 33.85 52.25 -64.84
N LEU A 245 35.12 52.68 -64.94
CA LEU A 245 36.19 51.87 -65.52
C LEU A 245 36.43 50.60 -64.69
N VAL A 246 36.47 50.72 -63.36
CA VAL A 246 36.64 49.59 -62.44
C VAL A 246 35.42 48.65 -62.44
N ARG A 247 34.19 49.16 -62.60
CA ARG A 247 33.00 48.32 -62.78
C ARG A 247 33.00 47.58 -64.11
N GLN A 248 33.50 48.19 -65.18
CA GLN A 248 33.60 47.53 -66.48
C GLN A 248 34.67 46.41 -66.46
N GLU A 249 35.84 46.65 -65.87
CA GLU A 249 36.87 45.61 -65.67
C GLU A 249 36.39 44.47 -64.76
N LEU A 250 35.65 44.78 -63.69
CA LEU A 250 35.07 43.77 -62.81
C LEU A 250 33.99 42.94 -63.52
N SER A 251 33.14 43.58 -64.35
CA SER A 251 32.13 42.92 -65.18
C SER A 251 32.75 41.97 -66.20
N GLU A 252 33.81 42.40 -66.89
CA GLU A 252 34.55 41.56 -67.85
C GLU A 252 35.21 40.37 -67.16
N LYS A 253 35.82 40.57 -65.98
CA LYS A 253 36.40 39.47 -65.19
C LYS A 253 35.35 38.49 -64.67
N THR A 254 34.19 38.95 -64.21
CA THR A 254 33.09 38.05 -63.80
C THR A 254 32.50 37.26 -64.98
N SER A 255 32.49 37.84 -66.18
CA SER A 255 32.03 37.16 -67.41
C SER A 255 33.02 36.09 -67.88
N GLN A 256 34.33 36.31 -67.70
CA GLN A 256 35.37 35.30 -67.96
C GLN A 256 35.36 34.16 -66.92
N ILE A 257 35.02 34.45 -65.66
CA ILE A 257 34.90 33.42 -64.62
C ILE A 257 33.65 32.56 -64.83
N ALA A 258 32.53 33.16 -65.26
CA ALA A 258 31.31 32.43 -65.60
C ALA A 258 31.53 31.48 -66.79
N SER A 259 32.21 31.92 -67.85
CA SER A 259 32.51 31.06 -69.01
C SER A 259 33.51 29.94 -68.71
N LEU A 260 34.46 30.17 -67.79
CA LEU A 260 35.37 29.13 -67.30
C LEU A 260 34.67 28.10 -66.41
N ALA A 261 33.75 28.54 -65.53
CA ALA A 261 32.94 27.65 -64.70
C ALA A 261 31.99 26.78 -65.53
N ASP A 262 31.38 27.34 -66.58
CA ASP A 262 30.50 26.61 -67.51
C ASP A 262 31.29 25.58 -68.36
N LEU A 263 32.55 25.88 -68.72
CA LEU A 263 33.46 24.94 -69.38
C LEU A 263 33.96 23.83 -68.42
N GLN A 264 34.04 24.10 -67.12
CA GLN A 264 34.42 23.12 -66.10
C GLN A 264 33.27 22.16 -65.77
N ALA A 265 32.04 22.68 -65.70
CA ALA A 265 30.82 21.88 -65.52
C ALA A 265 30.51 20.97 -66.74
N LEU A 266 30.84 21.40 -67.96
CA LEU A 266 30.73 20.55 -69.16
C LEU A 266 31.82 19.46 -69.25
N LYS A 267 32.96 19.62 -68.56
CA LYS A 267 34.03 18.62 -68.48
C LYS A 267 33.74 17.50 -67.47
N GLU A 268 32.95 17.77 -66.44
CA GLU A 268 32.51 16.77 -65.44
C GLU A 268 31.25 15.98 -65.87
N LEU A 269 30.57 16.40 -66.95
CA LEU A 269 29.40 15.71 -67.52
C LEU A 269 29.72 14.82 -68.74
N TYR A 270 30.98 14.77 -69.19
CA TYR A 270 31.43 13.98 -70.36
C TYR A 270 32.70 13.13 -70.11
N LEU A 271 32.99 12.82 -68.83
CA LEU A 271 33.93 11.80 -68.34
C LEU A 271 33.19 10.88 -67.37
#